data_AF-A0A2U0S7X4-F1
#
_entry.id   AF-A0A2U0S7X4-F1
#
_cell.length_a   1.000
_cell.length_b   1.000
_cell.length_c   1.000
_cell.angle_alpha   90.00
_cell.angle_beta   90.00
_cell.angle_gamma   90.00
#
_symmetry.space_group_name_H-M   'P 1'
#
loop_
_entity.id
_entity.type
_entity.pdbx_description
1 polymer ?
#
loop_
_entity_poly.entity_id
_entity_poly.type
_entity_poly.pdbx_seq_one_letter_code
_entity_poly.pdbx_strand_id
1 'polypeptide(L)' 'MSLSGFQFKMHYKIPSKLRKAGALSKDRAVTIGEAELDYQEQMWLDYFAGVFLGKIKKTEDQRYYIQ' A
#
# COMPACT_ATOMS: atom_id res chain seq x y z
N MET A 1 -17.93 8.12 5.45
CA MET A 1 -18.04 7.21 4.29
C MET A 1 -17.64 5.82 4.75
N SER A 2 -18.53 4.83 4.70
CA SER A 2 -18.18 3.43 4.93
C SER A 2 -17.45 2.87 3.72
N LEU A 3 -16.33 2.19 3.94
CA LEU A 3 -15.70 1.40 2.89
C LEU A 3 -16.62 0.23 2.54
N SER A 4 -16.72 -0.14 1.26
CA SER A 4 -17.30 -1.44 0.90
C SER A 4 -16.47 -2.56 1.56
N GLY A 5 -17.06 -3.74 1.81
CA GLY A 5 -16.33 -4.84 2.46
C GLY A 5 -15.04 -5.24 1.74
N PHE A 6 -15.02 -5.11 0.41
CA PHE A 6 -13.83 -5.35 -0.41
C PHE A 6 -12.76 -4.26 -0.25
N GLN A 7 -13.18 -2.99 -0.29
CA GLN A 7 -12.29 -1.86 -0.06
C GLN A 7 -11.71 -1.87 1.36
N PHE A 8 -12.50 -2.28 2.36
CA PHE A 8 -12.03 -2.51 3.72
C PHE A 8 -10.97 -3.60 3.76
N LYS A 9 -11.21 -4.75 3.13
CA LYS A 9 -10.22 -5.84 3.04
C LYS A 9 -8.88 -5.36 2.45
N MET A 10 -8.92 -4.62 1.34
CA MET A 10 -7.70 -4.10 0.71
C MET A 10 -6.98 -3.07 1.57
N HIS A 11 -7.74 -2.23 2.29
CA HIS A 11 -7.19 -1.24 3.20
C HIS A 11 -6.30 -1.86 4.30
N TYR A 12 -6.56 -3.09 4.74
CA TYR A 12 -5.71 -3.78 5.72
C TYR A 12 -4.69 -4.72 5.08
N LYS A 13 -5.03 -5.37 3.96
CA LYS A 13 -4.17 -6.36 3.30
C LYS A 13 -2.90 -5.72 2.74
N ILE A 14 -3.01 -4.57 2.07
CA ILE A 14 -1.88 -3.88 1.44
C ILE A 14 -0.86 -3.37 2.49
N PRO A 15 -1.26 -2.63 3.55
CA PRO A 15 -0.32 -2.27 4.61
C PRO A 15 0.29 -3.49 5.31
N SER A 16 -0.46 -4.57 5.49
CA SER A 16 0.09 -5.78 6.11
C SER A 16 1.26 -6.34 5.30
N LYS A 17 1.14 -6.39 3.97
CA LYS A 17 2.23 -6.83 3.07
C LYS A 17 3.41 -5.87 3.06
N LEU A 18 3.16 -4.56 2.99
CA LEU A 18 4.23 -3.55 3.08
C LEU A 18 5.00 -3.64 4.41
N ARG A 19 4.30 -3.88 5.54
CA ARG A 19 4.97 -4.12 6.84
C ARG A 19 5.82 -5.39 6.82
N LYS A 20 5.30 -6.49 6.26
CA LYS A 20 6.05 -7.75 6.15
C LYS A 20 7.31 -7.61 5.30
N ALA A 21 7.25 -6.77 4.26
CA ALA A 21 8.40 -6.41 3.43
C ALA A 21 9.35 -5.40 4.09
N GLY A 22 9.05 -4.92 5.30
CA GLY A 22 9.89 -3.97 6.04
C GLY A 22 9.74 -2.50 5.63
N ALA A 23 8.74 -2.17 4.80
CA ALA A 23 8.52 -0.85 4.23
C ALA A 23 7.86 0.12 5.23
N LEU A 24 8.59 0.45 6.30
CA LEU A 24 8.11 1.26 7.43
C LEU A 24 8.60 2.72 7.37
N SER A 25 9.31 3.09 6.30
CA SER A 25 9.90 4.42 6.12
C SER A 25 10.31 4.62 4.67
N LYS A 26 10.57 5.87 4.27
CA LYS A 26 10.91 6.23 2.89
C LYS A 26 12.21 5.55 2.39
N ASP A 27 13.20 5.42 3.26
CA ASP A 27 14.48 4.73 3.00
C ASP A 27 14.32 3.22 2.83
N ARG A 28 13.23 2.64 3.37
CA ARG A 28 12.90 1.22 3.26
C ARG A 28 11.74 0.97 2.30
N ALA A 29 11.42 1.93 1.43
CA ALA A 29 10.33 1.78 0.48
C ALA A 29 10.60 0.61 -0.47
N VAL A 30 9.55 -0.15 -0.78
CA VAL A 30 9.63 -1.37 -1.59
C VAL A 30 8.79 -1.26 -2.84
N THR A 31 9.19 -1.97 -3.89
CA THR A 31 8.41 -2.16 -5.11
C THR A 31 7.20 -3.06 -4.86
N ILE A 32 6.25 -3.07 -5.80
CA ILE A 32 5.11 -3.99 -5.77
C ILE A 32 5.51 -5.47 -5.76
N GLY A 33 6.66 -5.80 -6.38
CA GLY A 33 7.20 -7.16 -6.44
C GLY A 33 7.80 -7.59 -5.11
N GLU A 34 8.59 -6.71 -4.48
CA GLU A 34 9.17 -6.95 -3.15
C GLU A 34 8.11 -7.06 -2.05
N ALA A 35 6.98 -6.36 -2.20
CA ALA A 35 5.82 -6.50 -1.31
C ALA A 35 4.88 -7.65 -1.71
N GLU A 36 5.20 -8.42 -2.75
CA GLU A 36 4.40 -9.52 -3.28
C GLU A 36 2.93 -9.13 -3.50
N LEU A 37 2.68 -7.93 -4.01
CA LEU A 37 1.32 -7.45 -4.25
C LEU A 37 0.71 -8.17 -5.46
N ASP A 38 -0.47 -8.74 -5.26
CA ASP A 38 -1.25 -9.38 -6.31
C ASP A 38 -1.91 -8.32 -7.23
N TYR A 39 -2.43 -8.77 -8.38
CA TYR A 39 -3.05 -7.88 -9.35
C TYR A 39 -4.20 -7.05 -8.75
N GLN A 40 -5.02 -7.65 -7.88
CA GLN A 40 -6.12 -6.92 -7.24
C GLN A 40 -5.57 -5.84 -6.30
N GLU A 41 -4.57 -6.17 -5.47
CA GLU A 41 -3.94 -5.23 -4.56
C GLU A 41 -3.30 -4.04 -5.28
N GLN A 42 -2.64 -4.30 -6.41
CA GLN A 42 -2.03 -3.24 -7.23
C GLN A 42 -3.07 -2.24 -7.75
N MET A 43 -4.24 -2.72 -8.20
CA MET A 43 -5.33 -1.85 -8.67
C MET A 43 -5.85 -0.89 -7.59
N TRP A 44 -5.74 -1.27 -6.32
CA TRP A 44 -6.15 -0.44 -5.18
C TRP A 44 -5.02 0.42 -4.61
N LEU A 45 -3.78 0.16 -4.99
CA LEU A 45 -2.60 0.80 -4.40
C LEU A 45 -2.58 2.30 -4.69
N ASP A 46 -2.84 2.70 -5.93
CA ASP A 46 -2.91 4.12 -6.31
C ASP A 46 -4.09 4.85 -5.64
N TYR A 47 -5.21 4.15 -5.43
CA TYR A 47 -6.36 4.68 -4.70
C TYR A 47 -6.02 4.98 -3.23
N PHE A 48 -5.22 4.12 -2.59
CA PHE A 48 -4.82 4.31 -1.19
C PHE A 48 -3.61 5.22 -0.99
N ALA A 49 -2.66 5.22 -1.92
CA ALA A 49 -1.50 6.10 -1.90
C ALA A 49 -1.90 7.58 -2.13
N GLY A 50 -3.04 7.82 -2.79
CA GLY A 50 -3.45 9.13 -3.26
C GLY A 50 -4.18 10.02 -2.25
N VAL A 51 -5.24 9.56 -1.58
CA VAL A 51 -6.17 10.54 -0.97
C VAL A 51 -6.88 10.03 0.29
N PHE A 52 -7.03 8.73 0.51
CA PHE A 52 -8.06 8.28 1.44
C PHE A 52 -7.60 8.09 2.90
N LEU A 53 -6.40 7.56 3.17
CA LEU A 53 -6.01 7.18 4.55
C LEU A 53 -4.54 7.44 4.93
N GLY A 54 -3.76 8.15 4.09
CA GLY A 54 -2.45 8.76 4.41
C GLY A 54 -1.30 7.83 4.81
N LYS A 55 -1.60 6.57 5.18
CA LYS A 55 -0.68 5.59 5.73
C LYS A 55 0.24 4.97 4.71
N ILE A 56 -0.14 4.93 3.44
CA ILE A 56 0.71 4.43 2.36
C ILE A 56 1.23 5.65 1.61
N LYS A 57 2.54 5.76 1.50
CA LYS A 57 3.24 6.79 0.76
C LYS A 57 3.91 6.17 -0.46
N LYS A 58 4.00 6.96 -1.53
CA LYS A 58 4.65 6.59 -2.79
C LYS A 58 5.84 7.51 -3.02
N THR A 59 6.99 6.94 -3.38
CA THR A 59 8.18 7.69 -3.80
C THR A 59 8.10 8.03 -5.29
N GLU A 60 8.96 8.94 -5.75
CA GLU A 60 9.04 9.33 -7.16
C GLU A 60 9.42 8.14 -8.07
N ASP A 61 10.21 7.19 -7.57
CA ASP A 61 10.61 5.95 -8.26
C ASP A 61 9.61 4.79 -8.08
N GLN A 62 8.36 5.10 -7.74
CA GLN A 62 7.25 4.14 -7.63
C GLN A 62 7.46 3.03 -6.58
N ARG A 63 8.12 3.35 -5.47
CA ARG A 63 8.18 2.49 -4.28
C ARG A 63 7.18 2.95 -3.24
N TYR A 64 6.80 2.02 -2.37
CA TYR A 64 5.73 2.21 -1.41
C TYR A 64 6.23 1.92 0.01
N TYR A 65 5.75 2.71 0.96
CA TYR A 65 6.07 2.54 2.38
C TYR A 65 4.92 3.02 3.26
N ILE A 66 4.98 2.64 4.55
CA ILE A 66 4.00 3.04 5.54
C ILE A 66 4.54 4.19 6.40
N GLN A 67 3.74 5.24 6.57
CA GLN A 67 4.05 6.40 7.42
C GLN A 67 2.81 6.95 8.10
#